data_AF-A0A7T7MB76-F1
#
_entry.id   AF-A0A7T7MB76-F1
#
_cell.length_a   1.000
_cell.length_b   1.000
_cell.length_c   1.000
_cell.angle_alpha   90.00
_cell.angle_beta   90.00
_cell.angle_gamma   90.00
#
_symmetry.space_group_name_H-M   'P 1'
#
loop_
_entity.id
_entity.type
_entity.pdbx_description
1 polymer ?
#
loop_
_entity_poly.entity_id
_entity_poly.type
_entity_poly.pdbx_seq_one_letter_code
_entity_poly.pdbx_strand_id
1 'polypeptide(L)'
;MSGLALGQYSLAEKTAPVGYRLDSEVHSFSLDAARREHSFDRPFVNHKVVVPALPLTGGMGADSFWLAGMAAGLLAALLGVARRNQALRLYRNTVL
;
A
#
# COMPACT_ATOMS: atom_id res chain seq x y z
N MET A 1 -21.43 16.84 -27.40
CA MET A 1 -21.90 16.18 -28.64
C MET A 1 -22.87 17.12 -29.31
N SER A 2 -22.73 17.41 -30.59
CA SER A 2 -23.61 18.31 -31.34
C SER A 2 -24.20 17.56 -32.55
N GLY A 3 -25.45 17.87 -32.92
CA GLY A 3 -26.09 17.32 -34.11
C GLY A 3 -26.81 15.98 -33.94
N LEU A 4 -27.25 15.63 -32.74
CA LEU A 4 -28.16 14.49 -32.54
C LEU A 4 -29.55 14.83 -33.08
N ALA A 5 -30.22 13.86 -33.70
CA ALA A 5 -31.61 13.98 -34.10
C ALA A 5 -32.54 14.01 -32.88
N LEU A 6 -33.81 14.38 -33.08
CA LEU A 6 -34.82 14.24 -32.04
C LEU A 6 -35.13 12.75 -31.82
N GLY A 7 -35.26 12.34 -30.57
CA GLY A 7 -35.48 10.94 -30.23
C GLY A 7 -35.03 10.56 -28.83
N GLN A 8 -35.04 9.25 -28.58
CA GLN A 8 -34.63 8.63 -27.33
C GLN A 8 -33.21 8.09 -27.45
N TYR A 9 -32.40 8.35 -26.43
CA TYR A 9 -31.00 7.97 -26.39
C TYR A 9 -30.65 7.29 -25.06
N SER A 10 -29.61 6.47 -25.11
CA SER A 10 -28.99 5.88 -23.94
C SER A 10 -27.49 6.19 -23.92
N LEU A 11 -27.00 6.54 -22.74
CA LEU A 11 -25.59 6.71 -22.44
C LEU A 11 -25.15 5.54 -21.55
N ALA A 12 -24.15 4.79 -22.00
CA ALA A 12 -23.55 3.70 -21.27
C ALA A 12 -22.02 3.81 -21.34
N GLU A 13 -21.33 3.49 -20.25
CA GLU A 13 -19.87 3.42 -20.26
C GLU A 13 -19.45 2.19 -21.10
N LYS A 14 -18.63 2.42 -22.13
CA LYS A 14 -18.13 1.33 -22.98
C LYS A 14 -16.86 0.70 -22.42
N THR A 15 -15.99 1.52 -21.83
CA THR A 15 -14.68 1.09 -21.36
C THR A 15 -14.24 2.00 -20.23
N ALA A 16 -13.99 1.42 -19.06
CA ALA A 16 -13.42 2.14 -17.94
C ALA A 16 -11.90 2.35 -18.11
N PRO A 17 -11.34 3.43 -17.53
CA PRO A 17 -9.90 3.64 -17.46
C PRO A 17 -9.17 2.53 -16.69
N VAL A 18 -7.86 2.40 -16.92
CA VAL A 18 -7.01 1.44 -16.20
C VAL A 18 -7.08 1.67 -14.69
N GLY A 19 -7.31 0.59 -13.94
CA GLY A 19 -7.44 0.65 -12.48
C GLY A 19 -8.84 1.03 -11.97
N TYR A 20 -9.81 1.20 -12.86
CA TYR A 20 -11.21 1.46 -12.54
C TYR A 20 -12.13 0.31 -12.98
N ARG A 21 -13.26 0.17 -12.30
CA ARG A 21 -14.32 -0.78 -12.63
C ARG A 21 -15.25 -0.17 -13.67
N LEU A 22 -15.64 -0.95 -14.66
CA LEU A 22 -16.68 -0.60 -15.63
C LEU A 22 -18.02 -0.39 -14.92
N ASP A 23 -18.62 0.77 -15.15
CA ASP A 23 -19.98 1.07 -14.73
C ASP A 23 -20.98 0.42 -15.69
N SER A 24 -21.93 -0.34 -15.13
CA SER A 24 -23.00 -1.01 -15.88
C SER A 24 -24.29 -0.18 -15.94
N GLU A 25 -24.34 0.99 -15.31
CA GLU A 25 -25.51 1.85 -15.34
C GLU A 25 -25.75 2.43 -16.75
N VAL A 26 -27.01 2.44 -17.17
CA VAL A 26 -27.43 3.00 -18.46
C VAL A 26 -28.34 4.19 -18.19
N HIS A 27 -27.91 5.38 -18.62
CA HIS A 27 -28.66 6.61 -18.43
C HIS A 27 -29.46 6.95 -19.70
N SER A 28 -30.79 6.97 -19.59
CA SER A 28 -31.68 7.30 -20.71
C SER A 28 -32.01 8.79 -20.73
N PHE A 29 -32.05 9.40 -21.91
CA PHE A 29 -32.46 10.79 -22.10
C PHE A 29 -33.15 10.99 -23.45
N SER A 30 -34.01 12.02 -23.53
CA SER A 30 -34.76 12.36 -24.73
C SER A 30 -34.42 13.75 -25.24
N LEU A 31 -34.38 13.90 -26.57
CA LEU A 31 -34.33 15.19 -27.25
C LEU A 31 -35.62 15.40 -28.02
N ASP A 32 -36.27 16.53 -27.82
CA ASP A 32 -37.50 16.91 -28.52
C ASP A 32 -37.42 18.35 -29.05
N ALA A 33 -38.48 18.80 -29.72
CA ALA A 33 -38.52 20.12 -30.33
C ALA A 33 -38.41 21.27 -29.32
N ALA A 34 -38.89 21.06 -28.08
CA ALA A 34 -38.85 22.02 -26.98
C ALA A 34 -37.54 21.91 -26.16
N ARG A 35 -36.91 20.73 -26.14
CA ARG A 35 -35.69 20.42 -25.40
C ARG A 35 -34.67 19.76 -26.31
N ARG A 36 -33.96 20.60 -27.08
CA ARG A 36 -32.92 20.19 -28.03
C ARG A 36 -31.57 19.87 -27.39
N GLU A 37 -31.43 20.21 -26.11
CA GLU A 37 -30.22 19.98 -25.35
C GLU A 37 -30.56 19.27 -24.05
N HIS A 38 -29.71 18.30 -23.68
CA HIS A 38 -29.79 17.58 -22.43
C HIS A 38 -28.47 17.73 -21.68
N SER A 39 -28.55 18.19 -20.44
CA SER A 39 -27.41 18.26 -19.52
C SER A 39 -27.72 17.38 -18.32
N PHE A 40 -26.74 16.58 -17.92
CA PHE A 40 -26.84 15.78 -16.70
C PHE A 40 -26.53 16.68 -15.51
N ASP A 41 -27.39 16.63 -14.48
CA ASP A 41 -27.22 17.44 -13.27
C ASP A 41 -26.01 17.01 -12.42
N ARG A 42 -25.54 15.77 -12.62
CA ARG A 42 -24.43 15.17 -11.87
C ARG A 42 -23.35 14.63 -12.81
N PRO A 43 -22.08 14.67 -12.40
CA PRO A 43 -21.00 14.02 -13.13
C PRO A 43 -21.08 12.49 -13.00
N PHE A 44 -20.57 11.78 -14.00
CA PHE A 44 -20.34 10.34 -13.94
C PHE A 44 -19.04 10.07 -13.17
N VAL A 45 -19.08 9.17 -12.19
CA VAL A 45 -17.98 8.90 -11.27
C VAL A 45 -17.48 7.47 -11.43
N ASN A 46 -16.21 7.29 -11.79
CA ASN A 46 -15.62 5.97 -11.91
C ASN A 46 -15.07 5.47 -10.57
N HIS A 47 -15.33 4.20 -10.26
CA HIS A 47 -14.89 3.57 -9.03
C HIS A 47 -13.60 2.76 -9.25
N LYS A 48 -12.60 2.95 -8.37
CA LYS A 48 -11.33 2.21 -8.47
C LYS A 48 -11.53 0.72 -8.18
N VAL A 49 -10.74 -0.12 -8.84
CA VAL A 49 -10.63 -1.54 -8.51
C VAL A 49 -9.96 -1.66 -7.14
N VAL A 50 -10.58 -2.42 -6.24
CA VAL A 50 -10.00 -2.73 -4.93
C VAL A 50 -8.93 -3.80 -5.14
N VAL A 51 -7.67 -3.46 -4.86
CA VAL A 51 -6.58 -4.44 -4.84
C VAL A 51 -6.53 -5.12 -3.48
N PRO A 52 -6.32 -6.44 -3.42
CA PRO A 52 -6.14 -7.13 -2.15
C PRO A 52 -4.88 -6.63 -1.45
N ALA A 53 -4.95 -6.43 -0.13
CA ALA A 53 -3.77 -6.16 0.67
C ALA A 53 -2.90 -7.42 0.71
N LEU A 54 -1.64 -7.30 0.30
CA LEU A 54 -0.68 -8.39 0.43
C LEU A 54 -0.26 -8.49 1.90
N PRO A 55 -0.38 -9.66 2.54
CA PRO A 55 0.06 -9.85 3.92
C PRO A 55 1.58 -9.74 4.01
N LEU A 56 2.07 -9.19 5.13
CA LEU A 56 3.51 -9.13 5.41
C LEU A 56 4.03 -10.52 5.79
N THR A 57 4.59 -11.26 4.83
CA THR A 57 5.04 -12.65 5.04
C THR A 57 6.53 -12.81 5.37
N GLY A 58 7.30 -11.71 5.49
CA GLY A 58 8.77 -11.81 5.59
C GLY A 58 9.49 -10.96 6.64
N GLY A 59 8.84 -10.02 7.32
CA GLY A 59 9.53 -9.04 8.18
C GLY A 59 9.97 -9.58 9.55
N MET A 60 9.06 -10.23 10.28
CA MET A 60 9.30 -10.59 11.69
C MET A 60 10.46 -11.58 11.89
N GLY A 61 10.72 -12.47 10.91
CA GLY A 61 11.85 -13.41 10.99
C GLY A 61 13.21 -12.73 10.91
N ALA A 62 13.40 -11.79 9.98
CA ALA A 62 14.67 -11.09 9.78
C ALA A 62 15.08 -10.28 11.01
N ASP A 63 14.13 -9.61 11.66
CA ASP A 63 14.38 -8.77 12.83
C ASP A 63 14.88 -9.59 14.03
N SER A 64 14.37 -10.83 14.19
CA SER A 64 14.78 -11.72 15.28
C SER A 64 16.25 -12.11 15.22
N PHE A 65 16.80 -12.35 14.03
CA PHE A 65 18.21 -12.69 13.85
C PHE A 65 19.12 -11.51 14.19
N TRP A 66 18.72 -10.29 13.82
CA TRP A 66 19.46 -9.07 14.20
C TRP A 66 19.49 -8.87 15.71
N LEU A 67 18.34 -8.97 16.37
CA LEU A 67 18.25 -8.81 17.83
C LEU A 67 19.05 -9.88 18.57
N ALA A 68 18.94 -11.14 18.16
CA ALA A 68 19.70 -12.25 18.75
C ALA A 68 21.21 -12.07 18.56
N GLY A 69 21.65 -11.70 17.36
CA GLY A 69 23.05 -11.45 17.04
C GLY A 69 23.64 -10.30 17.86
N MET A 70 22.91 -9.19 18.00
CA MET A 70 23.33 -8.05 18.83
C MET A 70 23.45 -8.43 20.30
N ALA A 71 22.47 -9.15 20.84
CA ALA A 71 22.49 -9.61 22.22
C ALA A 71 23.68 -10.55 22.50
N ALA A 72 23.91 -11.51 21.61
CA ALA A 72 25.04 -12.44 21.70
C ALA A 72 26.38 -11.70 21.61
N GLY A 73 26.51 -10.74 20.69
CA GLY A 73 27.71 -9.92 20.52
C GLY A 73 28.04 -9.07 21.76
N LEU A 74 27.02 -8.41 22.34
CA LEU A 74 27.18 -7.63 23.58
C LEU A 74 27.62 -8.52 24.76
N LEU A 75 27.00 -9.69 24.91
CA LEU A 75 27.37 -10.65 25.96
C LEU A 75 28.82 -11.11 25.80
N ALA A 76 29.24 -11.45 24.59
CA ALA A 76 30.61 -11.87 24.30
C ALA A 76 31.62 -10.76 24.64
N ALA A 77 31.33 -9.51 24.28
CA ALA A 77 32.18 -8.37 24.59
C ALA A 77 32.34 -8.15 26.11
N LEU A 78 31.24 -8.19 26.86
CA LEU A 78 31.25 -8.02 28.33
C LEU A 78 32.07 -9.12 29.02
N LEU A 79 31.89 -10.38 28.62
CA LEU A 79 32.64 -11.51 29.16
C LEU A 79 34.14 -11.42 28.81
N GLY A 80 34.47 -10.97 27.59
CA GLY A 80 35.85 -10.73 27.18
C GLY A 80 36.54 -9.66 28.03
N VAL A 81 35.87 -8.53 28.28
CA VAL A 81 36.37 -7.47 29.16
C VAL A 81 36.54 -7.97 30.60
N ALA A 82 35.56 -8.70 31.13
CA ALA A 82 35.64 -9.27 32.48
C ALA A 82 36.82 -10.23 32.64
N ARG A 83 37.02 -11.14 31.69
CA ARG A 83 38.17 -12.07 31.67
C ARG A 83 39.50 -11.32 31.61
N ARG A 84 39.62 -10.32 30.73
CA ARG A 84 40.83 -9.49 30.64
C ARG A 84 41.13 -8.81 31.97
N ASN A 85 40.11 -8.23 32.61
CA ASN A 85 40.27 -7.56 33.89
C ASN A 85 40.65 -8.52 35.01
N GLN A 86 40.10 -9.74 35.02
CA GLN A 86 40.47 -10.79 35.98
C GLN A 86 41.92 -11.25 35.80
N ALA A 87 42.36 -11.46 34.56
CA ALA A 87 43.75 -11.84 34.28
C ALA A 87 44.75 -10.77 34.75
N LEU A 88 44.45 -9.49 34.51
CA LEU A 88 45.28 -8.38 34.98
C LEU A 88 45.31 -8.27 36.51
N ARG A 89 44.20 -8.57 37.20
CA ARG A 89 44.13 -8.58 38.67
C ARG A 89 44.99 -9.68 39.28
N LEU A 90 44.98 -10.88 38.68
CA LEU A 90 45.79 -12.00 39.16
C LEU A 90 47.28 -11.73 38.98
N TYR A 91 47.69 -11.23 37.81
CA TYR A 91 49.09 -10.87 37.54
C TYR A 91 49.63 -9.82 38.52
N ARG A 92 48.82 -8.84 38.91
CA ARG A 92 49.22 -7.81 39.88
C ARG A 92 49.41 -8.35 41.30
N ASN A 93 48.67 -9.38 41.70
CA ASN A 93 48.72 -9.92 43.06
C ASN A 93 49.82 -10.97 43.27
N THR A 94 50.43 -11.51 42.21
CA THR A 94 51.51 -12.52 42.32
C THR A 94 52.93 -11.95 42.16
N VAL A 95 53.08 -10.66 41.83
CA VAL A 95 54.39 -10.03 41.54
C VAL A 95 54.79 -8.97 42.59
N LEU A 96 54.06 -8.88 43.72
CA LEU A 96 54.43 -8.11 44.93
C LEU A 96 54.59 -9.06 46.10
#